data_AF-A0AAQ2FUB6-F1
#
_entry.id   AF-A0AAQ2FUB6-F1
#
_cell.length_a   1.000
_cell.length_b   1.000
_cell.length_c   1.000
_cell.angle_alpha   90.00
_cell.angle_beta   90.00
_cell.angle_gamma   90.00
#
_symmetry.space_group_name_H-M   'P 1'
#
loop_
_entity.id
_entity.type
_entity.pdbx_description
1 polymer ?
#
loop_
_entity_poly.entity_id
_entity_poly.type
_entity_poly.pdbx_seq_one_letter_code
_entity_poly.pdbx_strand_id
1 'polypeptide(L)'
;MMTASTLYIGWDVGGWNCDHNPASRDALVVLDDALHVIGTPWRGNLRETLNEATSSRDVIHRLLALCQHVASGDERVIMAIDTPLALPQALLALARGEAVDKLGRSQENPYLYRETERWLFARGITPLSPIKDMIGSQATKGMHFLARFAPHVAACGQWQSKGGELCAVEGYPSPAKRSAEFAALRRRVCMTEGLHAMLHQPTPKQQDIQDAWHCALLAWSLEHAKGCVAWPPAEMPAAEGWIFVPKDALSA
;
A
#
# COMPACT_ATOMS: atom_id res chain seq x y z
N MET A 1 -16.88 -5.97 26.64
CA MET A 1 -16.64 -5.46 25.27
C MET A 1 -15.44 -6.25 24.76
N MET A 2 -15.65 -7.13 23.77
CA MET A 2 -14.51 -7.70 23.04
C MET A 2 -13.83 -6.56 22.31
N THR A 3 -12.53 -6.40 22.51
CA THR A 3 -11.72 -5.46 21.73
C THR A 3 -11.69 -5.96 20.30
N ALA A 4 -12.09 -5.11 19.35
CA ALA A 4 -11.94 -5.37 17.92
C ALA A 4 -10.52 -5.89 17.62
N SER A 5 -10.41 -7.03 16.94
CA SER A 5 -9.12 -7.54 16.47
C SER A 5 -8.58 -6.58 15.39
N THR A 6 -7.33 -6.17 15.52
CA THR A 6 -6.68 -5.35 14.49
C THR A 6 -5.92 -6.27 13.55
N LEU A 7 -6.17 -6.11 12.25
CA LEU A 7 -5.52 -6.84 11.17
C LEU A 7 -4.75 -5.88 10.27
N TYR A 8 -3.62 -6.34 9.76
CA TYR A 8 -2.73 -5.58 8.91
C TYR A 8 -2.66 -6.24 7.54
N ILE A 9 -3.17 -5.55 6.53
CA ILE A 9 -3.22 -6.07 5.17
C ILE A 9 -2.17 -5.36 4.34
N GLY A 10 -1.39 -6.13 3.59
CA GLY A 10 -0.58 -5.60 2.51
C GLY A 10 -1.15 -6.01 1.18
N TRP A 11 -1.14 -5.08 0.23
CA TRP A 11 -1.63 -5.28 -1.12
C TRP A 11 -0.59 -4.84 -2.14
N ASP A 12 -0.08 -5.80 -2.92
CA ASP A 12 0.61 -5.49 -4.18
C ASP A 12 -0.41 -5.43 -5.33
N VAL A 13 -0.44 -4.32 -6.07
CA VAL A 13 -1.57 -3.97 -6.92
C VAL A 13 -1.35 -4.43 -8.36
N GLY A 14 -2.25 -5.26 -8.87
CA GLY A 14 -2.33 -5.60 -10.29
C GLY A 14 -3.14 -4.58 -11.09
N GLY A 15 -2.99 -4.56 -12.42
CA GLY A 15 -3.87 -3.78 -13.30
C GLY A 15 -5.32 -4.29 -13.31
N TRP A 16 -6.28 -3.50 -13.81
CA TRP A 16 -7.73 -3.84 -13.79
C TRP A 16 -8.10 -5.21 -14.38
N ASN A 17 -7.36 -5.71 -15.36
CA ASN A 17 -7.61 -6.98 -16.05
C ASN A 17 -6.37 -7.90 -15.98
N CYS A 18 -5.78 -8.04 -14.79
CA CYS A 18 -4.55 -8.80 -14.59
C CYS A 18 -4.74 -10.33 -14.55
N ASP A 19 -5.93 -10.85 -14.83
CA ASP A 19 -6.26 -12.29 -14.77
C ASP A 19 -5.33 -13.17 -15.60
N HIS A 20 -4.93 -12.66 -16.77
CA HIS A 20 -4.07 -13.35 -17.72
C HIS A 20 -2.63 -12.82 -17.72
N ASN A 21 -2.28 -11.91 -16.82
CA ASN A 21 -0.92 -11.39 -16.72
C ASN A 21 -0.11 -12.29 -15.76
N PRO A 22 0.82 -13.12 -16.26
CA PRO A 22 1.62 -13.98 -15.39
C PRO A 22 2.60 -13.19 -14.53
N ALA A 23 2.98 -11.98 -14.95
CA ALA A 23 4.07 -11.19 -14.38
C ALA A 23 3.63 -10.15 -13.34
N SER A 24 2.35 -9.77 -13.31
CA SER A 24 1.84 -8.80 -12.32
C SER A 24 0.35 -9.03 -12.10
N ARG A 25 -0.04 -9.31 -10.86
CA ARG A 25 -1.40 -9.56 -10.40
C ARG A 25 -1.62 -8.90 -9.05
N ASP A 26 -2.87 -8.77 -8.63
CA ASP A 26 -3.15 -8.37 -7.25
C ASP A 26 -2.66 -9.48 -6.31
N ALA A 27 -2.02 -9.11 -5.21
CA ALA A 27 -1.67 -10.04 -4.15
C ALA A 27 -1.97 -9.47 -2.76
N LEU A 28 -2.38 -10.33 -1.83
CA LEU A 28 -2.79 -9.96 -0.48
C LEU A 28 -2.08 -10.83 0.56
N VAL A 29 -1.61 -10.19 1.63
CA VAL A 29 -1.11 -10.85 2.84
C VAL A 29 -1.73 -10.18 4.06
N VAL A 30 -2.16 -10.99 5.03
CA VAL A 30 -2.79 -10.53 6.26
C VAL A 30 -1.93 -10.91 7.46
N LEU A 31 -1.67 -9.96 8.35
CA LEU A 31 -1.01 -10.18 9.63
C LEU A 31 -1.95 -9.81 10.79
N ASP A 32 -1.79 -10.46 11.93
CA ASP A 32 -2.34 -9.98 13.21
C ASP A 32 -1.33 -9.08 13.96
N ASP A 33 -1.73 -8.58 15.13
CA ASP A 33 -0.88 -7.79 16.04
C ASP A 33 0.39 -8.55 16.48
N ALA A 34 0.28 -9.85 16.69
CA ALA A 34 1.41 -10.69 17.11
C ALA A 34 2.35 -11.09 15.95
N LEU A 35 2.17 -10.53 14.75
CA LEU A 35 2.92 -10.86 13.52
C LEU A 35 2.74 -12.30 13.06
N HIS A 36 1.58 -12.92 13.31
CA HIS A 36 1.21 -14.16 12.63
C HIS A 36 0.66 -13.84 11.25
N VAL A 37 1.08 -14.60 10.24
CA VAL A 37 0.37 -14.62 8.95
C VAL A 37 -0.96 -15.33 9.15
N ILE A 38 -2.05 -14.62 8.90
CA ILE A 38 -3.40 -15.13 9.06
C ILE A 38 -3.95 -15.62 7.72
N GLY A 39 -4.52 -16.83 7.74
CA GLY A 39 -5.03 -17.48 6.53
C GLY A 39 -3.93 -17.84 5.54
N THR A 40 -4.25 -17.75 4.25
CA THR A 40 -3.35 -18.05 3.13
C THR A 40 -3.19 -16.80 2.27
N PRO A 41 -1.96 -16.37 1.94
CA PRO A 41 -1.74 -15.30 0.99
C PRO A 41 -2.46 -15.55 -0.34
N TRP A 42 -3.08 -14.52 -0.88
CA TRP A 42 -3.88 -14.63 -2.09
C TRP A 42 -3.20 -13.91 -3.26
N ARG A 43 -3.40 -14.43 -4.48
CA ARG A 43 -2.94 -13.79 -5.72
C ARG A 43 -3.97 -13.97 -6.83
N GLY A 44 -4.43 -12.87 -7.41
CA GLY A 44 -5.52 -12.90 -8.39
C GLY A 44 -5.81 -11.55 -9.07
N ASN A 45 -7.09 -11.28 -9.32
CA ASN A 45 -7.55 -9.96 -9.75
C ASN A 45 -8.70 -9.52 -8.83
N LEU A 46 -8.56 -8.36 -8.21
CA LEU A 46 -9.56 -7.81 -7.28
C LEU A 46 -10.72 -7.12 -7.97
N ARG A 47 -10.72 -6.95 -9.31
CA ARG A 47 -11.77 -6.22 -10.03
C ARG A 47 -13.19 -6.66 -9.64
N GLU A 48 -13.47 -7.96 -9.63
CA GLU A 48 -14.80 -8.48 -9.28
C GLU A 48 -15.13 -8.25 -7.80
N THR A 49 -14.17 -8.52 -6.91
CA THR A 49 -14.28 -8.22 -5.48
C THR A 49 -14.62 -6.76 -5.21
N LEU A 50 -13.96 -5.84 -5.91
CA LEU A 50 -14.21 -4.41 -5.78
C LEU A 50 -15.59 -4.03 -6.34
N ASN A 51 -15.98 -4.56 -7.49
CA ASN A 51 -17.29 -4.29 -8.08
C ASN A 51 -18.45 -4.73 -7.17
N GLU A 52 -18.33 -5.91 -6.57
CA GLU A 52 -19.38 -6.50 -5.75
C GLU A 52 -19.44 -5.94 -4.32
N ALA A 53 -18.33 -5.42 -3.79
CA ALA A 53 -18.29 -4.86 -2.46
C ALA A 53 -19.14 -3.57 -2.39
N THR A 54 -19.99 -3.47 -1.38
CA THR A 54 -20.98 -2.40 -1.21
C THR A 54 -20.61 -1.40 -0.10
N SER A 55 -19.68 -1.76 0.79
CA SER A 55 -19.24 -0.95 1.92
C SER A 55 -17.81 -1.29 2.35
N SER A 56 -17.22 -0.49 3.23
CA SER A 56 -15.90 -0.74 3.81
C SER A 56 -15.83 -2.06 4.58
N ARG A 57 -16.88 -2.39 5.34
CA ARG A 57 -16.99 -3.68 6.04
C ARG A 57 -17.08 -4.86 5.06
N ASP A 58 -17.92 -4.73 4.04
CA ASP A 58 -18.11 -5.76 3.01
C ASP A 58 -16.81 -6.01 2.23
N VAL A 59 -16.06 -4.97 1.86
CA VAL A 59 -14.77 -5.17 1.19
C VAL A 59 -13.76 -5.86 2.11
N ILE A 60 -13.70 -5.51 3.41
CA ILE A 60 -12.83 -6.21 4.38
C ILE A 60 -13.18 -7.70 4.40
N HIS A 61 -14.46 -8.05 4.58
CA HIS A 61 -14.90 -9.45 4.64
C HIS A 61 -14.49 -10.23 3.39
N ARG A 62 -14.66 -9.62 2.22
CA ARG A 62 -14.31 -10.26 0.95
C ARG A 62 -12.81 -10.44 0.77
N LEU A 63 -12.00 -9.45 1.15
CA LEU A 63 -10.53 -9.56 1.10
C LEU A 63 -10.02 -10.64 2.06
N LEU A 64 -10.57 -10.74 3.27
CA LEU A 64 -10.23 -11.79 4.23
C LEU A 64 -10.65 -13.17 3.71
N ALA A 65 -11.82 -13.28 3.08
CA ALA A 65 -12.30 -14.53 2.48
C ALA A 65 -11.40 -15.02 1.34
N LEU A 66 -10.88 -14.10 0.49
CA LEU A 66 -9.87 -14.44 -0.53
C LEU A 66 -8.60 -15.03 0.10
N CYS A 67 -8.24 -14.54 1.28
CA CYS A 67 -7.12 -15.07 2.08
C CYS A 67 -7.50 -16.29 2.92
N GLN A 68 -8.64 -16.94 2.65
CA GLN A 68 -9.14 -18.09 3.41
C GLN A 68 -9.29 -17.84 4.92
N HIS A 69 -9.56 -16.60 5.30
CA HIS A 69 -9.84 -16.20 6.68
C HIS A 69 -11.30 -15.79 6.83
N VAL A 70 -11.95 -16.28 7.88
CA VAL A 70 -13.36 -15.96 8.18
C VAL A 70 -13.39 -14.74 9.07
N ALA A 71 -14.01 -13.66 8.56
CA ALA A 71 -14.15 -12.42 9.32
C ALA A 71 -15.07 -12.60 10.55
N SER A 72 -14.67 -12.05 11.69
CA SER A 72 -15.49 -11.89 12.89
C SER A 72 -16.51 -10.76 12.75
N GLY A 73 -16.26 -9.78 11.87
CA GLY A 73 -17.15 -8.66 11.56
C GLY A 73 -16.93 -7.41 12.40
N ASP A 74 -16.04 -7.48 13.38
CA ASP A 74 -15.65 -6.37 14.26
C ASP A 74 -14.20 -5.91 14.03
N GLU A 75 -13.51 -6.43 13.02
CA GLU A 75 -12.10 -6.12 12.78
C GLU A 75 -11.87 -4.65 12.48
N ARG A 76 -10.70 -4.16 12.91
CA ARG A 76 -10.11 -2.92 12.41
C ARG A 76 -8.98 -3.30 11.47
N VAL A 77 -9.00 -2.78 10.25
CA VAL A 77 -7.98 -3.07 9.23
C VAL A 77 -7.12 -1.85 8.99
N ILE A 78 -5.80 -2.05 9.00
CA ILE A 78 -4.84 -1.10 8.45
C ILE A 78 -4.21 -1.73 7.22
N MET A 79 -4.34 -1.07 6.08
CA MET A 79 -3.98 -1.60 4.78
C MET A 79 -2.91 -0.75 4.12
N ALA A 80 -1.76 -1.32 3.82
CA ALA A 80 -0.75 -0.68 2.98
C ALA A 80 -0.86 -1.19 1.53
N ILE A 81 -0.89 -0.26 0.59
CA ILE A 81 -1.18 -0.52 -0.83
C ILE A 81 0.02 -0.08 -1.67
N ASP A 82 0.58 -0.99 -2.47
CA ASP A 82 1.69 -0.72 -3.37
C ASP A 82 1.20 -0.16 -4.71
N THR A 83 0.70 1.07 -4.66
CA THR A 83 0.39 1.85 -5.86
C THR A 83 0.19 3.33 -5.51
N PRO A 84 0.42 4.27 -6.44
CA PRO A 84 0.08 5.67 -6.21
C PRO A 84 -1.39 5.85 -5.81
N LEU A 85 -1.62 6.43 -4.63
CA LEU A 85 -2.96 6.68 -4.08
C LEU A 85 -3.44 8.12 -4.27
N ALA A 86 -2.60 8.99 -4.82
CA ALA A 86 -2.94 10.36 -5.19
C ALA A 86 -2.16 10.80 -6.43
N LEU A 87 -2.63 11.87 -7.07
CA LEU A 87 -2.02 12.45 -8.26
C LEU A 87 -1.31 13.77 -7.92
N PRO A 88 -0.29 14.20 -8.69
CA PRO A 88 0.33 15.49 -8.48
C PRO A 88 -0.70 16.60 -8.72
N GLN A 89 -0.73 17.60 -7.86
CA GLN A 89 -1.66 18.72 -7.98
C GLN A 89 -1.45 19.49 -9.29
N ALA A 90 -0.20 19.63 -9.73
CA ALA A 90 0.11 20.25 -11.01
C ALA A 90 -0.44 19.45 -12.19
N LEU A 91 -0.48 18.11 -12.13
CA LEU A 91 -1.11 17.29 -13.17
C LEU A 91 -2.63 17.51 -13.20
N LEU A 92 -3.26 17.57 -12.02
CA LEU A 92 -4.69 17.85 -11.91
C LEU A 92 -5.03 19.26 -12.41
N ALA A 93 -4.17 20.25 -12.14
CA ALA A 93 -4.28 21.60 -12.67
C ALA A 93 -4.13 21.62 -14.20
N LEU A 94 -3.14 20.90 -14.73
CA LEU A 94 -2.94 20.77 -16.18
C LEU A 94 -4.17 20.18 -16.87
N ALA A 95 -4.82 19.19 -16.27
CA ALA A 95 -6.07 18.60 -16.79
C ALA A 95 -7.24 19.61 -16.85
N ARG A 96 -7.18 20.71 -16.08
CA ARG A 96 -8.11 21.84 -16.15
C ARG A 96 -7.65 22.98 -17.07
N GLY A 97 -6.47 22.84 -17.69
CA GLY A 97 -5.88 23.86 -18.55
C GLY A 97 -4.93 24.84 -17.84
N GLU A 98 -4.55 24.57 -16.60
CA GLU A 98 -3.62 25.40 -15.81
C GLU A 98 -2.19 24.82 -15.88
N ALA A 99 -1.28 25.50 -16.57
CA ALA A 99 0.11 25.06 -16.70
C ALA A 99 1.04 25.69 -15.64
N VAL A 100 2.10 24.98 -15.24
CA VAL A 100 3.21 25.54 -14.45
C VAL A 100 4.14 26.37 -15.32
N ASP A 101 4.78 27.37 -14.72
CA ASP A 101 5.69 28.29 -15.43
C ASP A 101 6.99 27.64 -15.91
N LYS A 102 7.47 26.61 -15.19
CA LYS A 102 8.77 25.99 -15.44
C LYS A 102 8.73 24.48 -15.23
N LEU A 103 9.43 23.77 -16.12
CA LEU A 103 9.71 22.35 -16.00
C LEU A 103 11.20 22.17 -15.71
N GLY A 104 11.51 21.46 -14.62
CA GLY A 104 12.87 21.08 -14.25
C GLY A 104 13.35 19.84 -15.00
N ARG A 105 14.35 19.15 -14.43
CA ARG A 105 14.74 17.80 -14.89
C ARG A 105 13.62 16.80 -14.67
N SER A 106 13.74 15.59 -15.21
CA SER A 106 12.67 14.57 -15.12
C SER A 106 12.17 14.38 -13.69
N GLN A 107 13.07 14.16 -12.72
CA GLN A 107 12.76 13.96 -11.30
C GLN A 107 12.19 15.20 -10.59
N GLU A 108 12.30 16.39 -11.19
CA GLU A 108 11.75 17.64 -10.67
C GLU A 108 10.41 17.99 -11.32
N ASN A 109 9.96 17.21 -12.31
CA ASN A 109 8.77 17.53 -13.08
C ASN A 109 7.51 17.38 -12.21
N PRO A 110 6.80 18.49 -11.92
CA PRO A 110 5.65 18.48 -11.01
C PRO A 110 4.43 17.78 -11.59
N TYR A 111 4.39 17.50 -12.89
CA TYR A 111 3.33 16.71 -13.51
C TYR A 111 3.54 15.20 -13.36
N LEU A 112 4.79 14.75 -13.18
CA LEU A 112 5.14 13.33 -13.19
C LEU A 112 5.34 12.76 -11.79
N TYR A 113 5.77 13.60 -10.85
CA TYR A 113 6.10 13.25 -9.48
C TYR A 113 5.34 14.17 -8.53
N ARG A 114 4.87 13.66 -7.39
CA ARG A 114 4.35 14.49 -6.31
C ARG A 114 5.50 15.06 -5.48
N GLU A 115 5.20 16.00 -4.59
CA GLU A 115 6.12 16.50 -3.58
C GLU A 115 6.74 15.34 -2.79
N THR A 116 5.94 14.33 -2.45
CA THR A 116 6.36 13.11 -1.76
C THR A 116 7.43 12.34 -2.52
N GLU A 117 7.24 12.02 -3.80
CA GLU A 117 8.27 11.33 -4.59
C GLU A 117 9.54 12.16 -4.73
N ARG A 118 9.43 13.48 -4.94
CA ARG A 118 10.60 14.36 -5.01
C ARG A 118 11.39 14.35 -3.70
N TRP A 119 10.68 14.39 -2.58
CA TRP A 119 11.27 14.33 -1.24
C TRP A 119 12.00 13.02 -0.98
N LEU A 120 11.41 11.89 -1.41
CA LEU A 120 12.00 10.55 -1.31
C LEU A 120 13.22 10.40 -2.23
N PHE A 121 13.13 10.90 -3.45
CA PHE A 121 14.22 10.88 -4.42
C PHE A 121 15.45 11.62 -3.89
N ALA A 122 15.25 12.78 -3.28
CA ALA A 122 16.32 13.54 -2.63
C ALA A 122 17.00 12.78 -1.47
N ARG A 123 16.41 11.68 -1.00
CA ARG A 123 16.90 10.81 0.08
C ARG A 123 17.18 9.38 -0.39
N GLY A 124 17.54 9.23 -1.66
CA GLY A 124 18.05 7.96 -2.21
C GLY A 124 16.99 6.89 -2.47
N ILE A 125 15.70 7.23 -2.35
CA ILE A 125 14.60 6.34 -2.73
C ILE A 125 14.09 6.74 -4.11
N THR A 126 14.38 5.92 -5.11
CA THR A 126 13.77 6.06 -6.44
C THR A 126 12.38 5.43 -6.42
N PRO A 127 11.29 6.19 -6.62
CA PRO A 127 9.96 5.62 -6.81
C PRO A 127 9.99 4.70 -8.02
N LEU A 128 9.53 3.45 -7.85
CA LEU A 128 9.68 2.37 -8.84
C LEU A 128 8.95 2.64 -10.16
N SER A 129 7.96 3.51 -10.16
CA SER A 129 7.29 4.00 -11.36
C SER A 129 6.63 5.34 -11.00
N PRO A 130 7.05 6.47 -11.60
CA PRO A 130 6.35 7.72 -11.41
C PRO A 130 4.91 7.53 -11.87
N ILE A 131 4.01 8.38 -11.40
CA ILE A 131 2.58 8.35 -11.78
C ILE A 131 2.41 8.27 -13.30
N LYS A 132 3.35 8.83 -14.08
CA LYS A 132 3.43 8.73 -15.54
C LYS A 132 3.36 7.31 -16.11
N ASP A 133 3.95 6.31 -15.44
CA ASP A 133 4.06 4.93 -15.92
C ASP A 133 2.88 4.06 -15.44
N MET A 134 2.10 4.56 -14.47
CA MET A 134 1.02 3.81 -13.82
C MET A 134 -0.36 4.44 -13.99
N ILE A 135 -0.45 5.63 -14.59
CA ILE A 135 -1.70 6.35 -14.80
C ILE A 135 -2.67 5.49 -15.63
N GLY A 136 -3.91 5.36 -15.15
CA GLY A 136 -4.94 4.53 -15.79
C GLY A 136 -4.87 3.02 -15.48
N SER A 137 -3.81 2.54 -14.80
CA SER A 137 -3.63 1.11 -14.45
C SER A 137 -3.78 0.89 -12.94
N GLN A 138 -2.73 0.43 -12.26
CA GLN A 138 -2.73 0.10 -10.82
C GLN A 138 -3.14 1.32 -9.97
N ALA A 139 -2.64 2.51 -10.31
CA ALA A 139 -2.93 3.74 -9.57
C ALA A 139 -4.44 4.03 -9.51
N THR A 140 -5.16 3.90 -10.64
CA THR A 140 -6.61 4.12 -10.64
C THR A 140 -7.37 3.05 -9.88
N LYS A 141 -6.85 1.82 -9.79
CA LYS A 141 -7.43 0.76 -8.95
C LYS A 141 -7.29 1.08 -7.46
N GLY A 142 -6.10 1.50 -7.00
CA GLY A 142 -5.89 1.93 -5.62
C GLY A 142 -6.72 3.17 -5.26
N MET A 143 -6.71 4.18 -6.12
CA MET A 143 -7.53 5.39 -5.93
C MET A 143 -9.05 5.09 -5.93
N HIS A 144 -9.51 4.15 -6.77
CA HIS A 144 -10.90 3.69 -6.76
C HIS A 144 -11.26 3.02 -5.43
N PHE A 145 -10.37 2.16 -4.92
CA PHE A 145 -10.55 1.52 -3.61
C PHE A 145 -10.71 2.58 -2.50
N LEU A 146 -9.85 3.60 -2.46
CA LEU A 146 -9.99 4.70 -1.50
C LEU A 146 -11.32 5.43 -1.67
N ALA A 147 -11.65 5.88 -2.88
CA ALA A 147 -12.85 6.66 -3.13
C ALA A 147 -14.14 5.94 -2.72
N ARG A 148 -14.17 4.60 -2.78
CA ARG A 148 -15.35 3.81 -2.40
C ARG A 148 -15.36 3.36 -0.94
N PHE A 149 -14.20 3.01 -0.38
CA PHE A 149 -14.14 2.29 0.89
C PHE A 149 -13.38 3.05 2.00
N ALA A 150 -12.55 4.03 1.65
CA ALA A 150 -11.83 4.87 2.61
C ALA A 150 -11.72 6.33 2.10
N PRO A 151 -12.83 7.05 1.90
CA PRO A 151 -12.80 8.35 1.20
C PRO A 151 -12.30 9.51 2.05
N HIS A 152 -12.14 9.36 3.36
CA HIS A 152 -11.80 10.46 4.26
C HIS A 152 -10.30 10.53 4.49
N VAL A 153 -9.68 11.68 4.20
CA VAL A 153 -8.27 11.93 4.56
C VAL A 153 -8.20 12.17 6.08
N ALA A 154 -7.59 11.25 6.80
CA ALA A 154 -7.38 11.36 8.25
C ALA A 154 -6.13 12.19 8.58
N ALA A 155 -5.07 12.01 7.79
CA ALA A 155 -3.82 12.76 7.83
C ALA A 155 -3.12 12.65 6.47
N CYS A 156 -2.02 13.37 6.26
CA CYS A 156 -1.25 13.25 5.02
C CYS A 156 -0.84 11.78 4.76
N GLY A 157 -1.32 11.22 3.65
CA GLY A 157 -1.13 9.82 3.25
C GLY A 157 -1.93 8.76 4.01
N GLN A 158 -2.88 9.15 4.85
CA GLN A 158 -3.75 8.23 5.58
C GLN A 158 -5.20 8.51 5.23
N TRP A 159 -5.87 7.48 4.73
CA TRP A 159 -7.27 7.51 4.33
C TRP A 159 -8.08 6.54 5.18
N GLN A 160 -9.30 6.90 5.55
CA GLN A 160 -10.14 6.08 6.41
C GLN A 160 -11.59 5.96 5.91
N SER A 161 -12.22 4.84 6.24
CA SER A 161 -13.67 4.69 6.16
C SER A 161 -14.36 5.62 7.16
N LYS A 162 -15.65 5.88 6.94
CA LYS A 162 -16.44 6.72 7.84
C LYS A 162 -16.51 6.16 9.27
N GLY A 163 -16.55 4.83 9.42
CA GLY A 163 -16.59 4.16 10.72
C GLY A 163 -15.22 3.90 11.34
N GLY A 164 -14.12 4.22 10.65
CA GLY A 164 -12.76 3.97 11.13
C GLY A 164 -12.33 2.49 11.12
N GLU A 165 -13.15 1.60 10.58
CA GLU A 165 -12.85 0.17 10.47
C GLU A 165 -11.79 -0.16 9.42
N LEU A 166 -11.60 0.73 8.43
CA LEU A 166 -10.57 0.60 7.41
C LEU A 166 -9.73 1.87 7.40
N CYS A 167 -8.42 1.72 7.62
CA CYS A 167 -7.41 2.71 7.32
C CYS A 167 -6.55 2.20 6.16
N ALA A 168 -6.31 3.04 5.16
CA ALA A 168 -5.49 2.72 4.01
C ALA A 168 -4.36 3.73 3.87
N VAL A 169 -3.18 3.25 3.48
CA VAL A 169 -1.97 4.03 3.25
C VAL A 169 -1.27 3.56 1.98
N GLU A 170 -0.47 4.42 1.39
CA GLU A 170 0.44 4.03 0.32
C GLU A 170 1.76 3.54 0.92
N GLY A 171 2.26 2.38 0.49
CA GLY A 171 3.50 1.81 1.00
C GLY A 171 4.34 1.20 -0.12
N TYR A 172 5.66 1.42 -0.08
CA TYR A 172 6.57 0.82 -1.07
C TYR A 172 7.36 -0.34 -0.47
N PRO A 173 7.24 -1.55 -1.03
CA PRO A 173 7.90 -2.73 -0.50
C PRO A 173 9.41 -2.75 -0.82
N SER A 174 9.85 -2.11 -1.90
CA SER A 174 11.27 -2.09 -2.31
C SER A 174 12.22 -1.46 -1.27
N PRO A 175 11.93 -0.29 -0.69
CA PRO A 175 12.66 0.21 0.49
C PRO A 175 12.65 -0.78 1.67
N ALA A 176 11.51 -1.44 1.96
CA ALA A 176 11.38 -2.44 3.02
C ALA A 176 12.22 -3.71 2.79
N LYS A 177 12.46 -4.11 1.53
CA LYS A 177 13.37 -5.23 1.20
C LYS A 177 14.81 -4.96 1.65
N ARG A 178 15.25 -3.70 1.60
CA ARG A 178 16.64 -3.28 1.88
C ARG A 178 16.86 -2.81 3.33
N SER A 179 15.80 -2.55 4.07
CA SER A 179 15.82 -2.09 5.47
C SER A 179 16.28 -3.21 6.43
N ALA A 180 17.20 -2.87 7.33
CA ALA A 180 17.67 -3.75 8.39
C ALA A 180 16.62 -3.91 9.49
N GLU A 181 15.89 -2.83 9.80
CA GLU A 181 14.77 -2.86 10.76
C GLU A 181 13.66 -3.80 10.27
N PHE A 182 13.27 -3.71 9.00
CA PHE A 182 12.29 -4.62 8.40
C PHE A 182 12.84 -6.04 8.24
N ALA A 183 14.14 -6.22 8.02
CA ALA A 183 14.76 -7.54 8.08
C ALA A 183 14.64 -8.19 9.46
N ALA A 184 14.80 -7.40 10.53
CA ALA A 184 14.56 -7.89 11.89
C ALA A 184 13.08 -8.22 12.13
N LEU A 185 12.17 -7.40 11.61
CA LEU A 185 10.72 -7.65 11.70
C LEU A 185 10.30 -8.94 10.98
N ARG A 186 10.78 -9.17 9.75
CA ARG A 186 10.53 -10.40 8.98
C ARG A 186 10.90 -11.67 9.75
N ARG A 187 12.00 -11.66 10.53
CA ARG A 187 12.43 -12.81 11.35
C ARG A 187 11.50 -13.11 12.53
N ARG A 188 10.67 -12.14 12.95
CA ARG A 188 9.70 -12.30 14.04
C ARG A 188 8.35 -12.81 13.55
N VAL A 189 8.10 -12.76 12.24
CA VAL A 189 6.83 -13.18 11.66
C VAL A 189 6.67 -14.68 11.84
N CYS A 190 5.54 -15.09 12.42
CA CYS A 190 5.20 -16.48 12.60
C CYS A 190 4.29 -16.94 11.45
N MET A 191 4.68 -18.04 10.79
CA MET A 191 3.98 -18.60 9.64
C MET A 191 4.33 -20.08 9.49
N THR A 192 3.59 -20.81 8.67
CA THR A 192 3.91 -22.21 8.35
C THR A 192 5.23 -22.30 7.56
N GLU A 193 5.89 -23.46 7.62
CA GLU A 193 7.16 -23.68 6.91
C GLU A 193 7.05 -23.46 5.39
N GLY A 194 5.93 -23.89 4.78
CA GLY A 194 5.68 -23.68 3.36
C GLY A 194 5.55 -22.20 2.99
N LEU A 195 4.87 -21.40 3.82
CA LEU A 195 4.78 -19.95 3.61
C LEU A 195 6.13 -19.26 3.84
N HIS A 196 6.89 -19.72 4.83
CA HIS A 196 8.24 -19.21 5.10
C HIS A 196 9.14 -19.40 3.87
N ALA A 197 9.19 -20.61 3.32
CA ALA A 197 9.98 -20.87 2.11
C ALA A 197 9.54 -19.98 0.93
N MET A 198 8.22 -19.87 0.70
CA MET A 198 7.66 -19.05 -0.39
C MET A 198 8.01 -17.56 -0.26
N LEU A 199 7.87 -16.98 0.93
CA LEU A 199 8.03 -15.54 1.15
C LEU A 199 9.50 -15.11 1.22
N HIS A 200 10.39 -15.99 1.69
CA HIS A 200 11.82 -15.71 1.76
C HIS A 200 12.56 -16.03 0.46
N GLN A 201 12.06 -16.97 -0.34
CA GLN A 201 12.64 -17.35 -1.63
C GLN A 201 11.56 -17.44 -2.72
N PRO A 202 10.90 -16.32 -3.06
CA PRO A 202 9.82 -16.33 -4.04
C PRO A 202 10.32 -16.65 -5.45
N THR A 203 9.57 -17.50 -6.16
CA THR A 203 9.68 -17.59 -7.61
C THR A 203 9.24 -16.26 -8.26
N PRO A 204 9.56 -16.01 -9.54
CA PRO A 204 9.11 -14.79 -10.22
C PRO A 204 7.59 -14.55 -10.15
N LYS A 205 6.77 -15.61 -10.13
CA LYS A 205 5.31 -15.51 -10.01
C LYS A 205 4.80 -15.23 -8.59
N GLN A 206 5.69 -15.30 -7.60
CA GLN A 206 5.39 -15.09 -6.17
C GLN A 206 5.96 -13.77 -5.66
N GLN A 207 6.61 -12.96 -6.51
CA GLN A 207 7.11 -11.64 -6.15
C GLN A 207 5.98 -10.75 -5.64
N ASP A 208 4.83 -10.74 -6.32
CA ASP A 208 3.66 -9.97 -5.89
C ASP A 208 3.24 -10.30 -4.44
N ILE A 209 3.30 -11.59 -4.07
CA ILE A 209 2.97 -12.03 -2.70
C ILE A 209 4.02 -11.57 -1.69
N GLN A 210 5.31 -11.59 -2.08
CA GLN A 210 6.37 -11.05 -1.23
C GLN A 210 6.22 -9.54 -1.05
N ASP A 211 5.86 -8.80 -2.10
CA ASP A 211 5.63 -7.36 -2.04
C ASP A 211 4.43 -7.01 -1.16
N ALA A 212 3.33 -7.74 -1.30
CA ALA A 212 2.19 -7.67 -0.40
C ALA A 212 2.58 -7.96 1.06
N TRP A 213 3.46 -8.93 1.33
CA TRP A 213 3.95 -9.18 2.70
C TRP A 213 4.73 -8.00 3.28
N HIS A 214 5.60 -7.36 2.48
CA HIS A 214 6.33 -6.17 2.93
C HIS A 214 5.39 -4.98 3.21
N CYS A 215 4.35 -4.81 2.39
CA CYS A 215 3.29 -3.84 2.67
C CYS A 215 2.55 -4.17 3.98
N ALA A 216 2.23 -5.44 4.27
CA ALA A 216 1.57 -5.81 5.51
C ALA A 216 2.42 -5.47 6.75
N LEU A 217 3.74 -5.66 6.64
CA LEU A 217 4.70 -5.25 7.68
C LEU A 217 4.79 -3.73 7.84
N LEU A 218 4.67 -2.98 6.75
CA LEU A 218 4.59 -1.52 6.77
C LEU A 218 3.33 -1.08 7.53
N ALA A 219 2.17 -1.65 7.19
CA ALA A 219 0.91 -1.39 7.88
C ALA A 219 1.00 -1.67 9.38
N TRP A 220 1.57 -2.81 9.78
CA TRP A 220 1.82 -3.15 11.19
C TRP A 220 2.73 -2.14 11.89
N SER A 221 3.79 -1.71 11.20
CA SER A 221 4.78 -0.78 11.75
C SER A 221 4.20 0.61 12.04
N LEU A 222 3.13 1.02 11.36
CA LEU A 222 2.46 2.30 11.61
C LEU A 222 1.85 2.41 13.02
N GLU A 223 1.56 1.29 13.68
CA GLU A 223 1.05 1.31 15.06
C GLU A 223 2.10 0.88 16.07
N HIS A 224 2.85 -0.18 15.75
CA HIS A 224 3.72 -0.85 16.72
C HIS A 224 5.20 -0.47 16.64
N ALA A 225 5.63 0.14 15.53
CA ALA A 225 7.02 0.50 15.27
C ALA A 225 7.15 1.87 14.60
N LYS A 226 6.38 2.85 15.07
CA LYS A 226 6.30 4.21 14.46
C LYS A 226 7.66 4.87 14.23
N GLY A 227 8.62 4.62 15.13
CA GLY A 227 9.98 5.17 15.02
C GLY A 227 10.80 4.63 13.85
N CYS A 228 10.42 3.47 13.32
CA CYS A 228 11.05 2.78 12.20
C CYS A 228 10.50 3.20 10.83
N VAL A 229 9.46 4.03 10.80
CA VAL A 229 8.78 4.47 9.57
C VAL A 229 9.02 5.96 9.35
N ALA A 230 9.23 6.36 8.10
CA ALA A 230 9.30 7.75 7.70
C ALA A 230 7.89 8.36 7.65
N TRP A 231 7.65 9.39 8.45
CA TRP A 231 6.40 10.15 8.50
C TRP A 231 6.49 11.42 7.66
N PRO A 232 5.35 11.91 7.11
CA PRO A 232 5.35 13.12 6.31
C PRO A 232 5.82 14.32 7.13
N PRO A 233 6.70 15.17 6.58
CA PRO A 233 6.96 16.50 7.11
C PRO A 233 5.69 17.35 7.20
N ALA A 234 5.68 18.37 8.06
CA ALA A 234 4.49 19.19 8.31
C ALA A 234 4.02 19.98 7.08
N GLU A 235 4.95 20.31 6.18
CA GLU A 235 4.73 21.04 4.94
C GLU A 235 4.20 20.17 3.79
N MET A 236 4.15 18.84 3.96
CA MET A 236 3.80 17.91 2.88
C MET A 236 2.34 18.12 2.43
N PRO A 237 2.07 18.38 1.14
CA PRO A 237 0.72 18.59 0.64
C PRO A 237 -0.17 17.37 0.89
N ALA A 238 -1.13 17.49 1.81
CA ALA A 238 -2.05 16.39 2.14
C ALA A 238 -2.82 15.86 0.92
N ALA A 239 -3.10 16.73 -0.06
CA ALA A 239 -3.80 16.38 -1.29
C ALA A 239 -2.97 15.50 -2.27
N GLU A 240 -1.65 15.43 -2.07
CA GLU A 240 -0.77 14.53 -2.80
C GLU A 240 -0.45 13.24 -2.01
N GLY A 241 -0.87 13.17 -0.74
CA GLY A 241 -0.64 12.00 0.11
C GLY A 241 0.83 11.79 0.48
N TRP A 242 1.12 10.63 1.06
CA TRP A 242 2.44 10.24 1.53
C TRP A 242 2.69 8.76 1.26
N ILE A 243 3.93 8.41 0.95
CA ILE A 243 4.39 7.03 0.76
C ILE A 243 5.15 6.62 2.02
N PHE A 244 4.62 5.66 2.75
CA PHE A 244 5.28 5.14 3.94
C PHE A 244 6.39 4.16 3.55
N VAL A 245 7.59 4.42 4.08
CA VAL A 245 8.79 3.61 3.88
C VAL A 245 9.55 3.47 5.20
N PRO A 246 10.39 2.44 5.36
CA PRO A 246 11.30 2.36 6.52
C PRO A 246 12.23 3.55 6.57
N LYS A 247 12.47 4.08 7.77
CA LYS A 247 13.32 5.25 7.99
C LYS A 247 14.79 4.95 7.68
N ASP A 248 15.26 3.75 8.02
CA ASP A 248 16.63 3.30 7.75
C ASP A 248 16.90 2.99 6.27
N ALA A 249 15.88 3.04 5.41
CA ALA A 249 16.03 2.95 3.97
C ALA A 249 16.34 4.31 3.30
N LEU A 250 16.11 5.43 4.01
CA LEU A 250 16.44 6.77 3.53
C LEU A 250 17.94 7.01 3.66
N SER A 251 18.57 7.60 2.63
CA SER A 251 19.92 8.14 2.79
C SER A 251 19.88 9.35 3.73
N ALA A 252 20.97 9.54 4.48
CA ALA A 252 21.19 10.74 5.29
C ALA A 252 21.15 12.02 4.44
#